data_AF-A0A938LUG6-F1
#
_entry.id   AF-A0A938LUG6-F1
#
_cell.length_a   1.000
_cell.length_b   1.000
_cell.length_c   1.000
_cell.angle_alpha   90.00
_cell.angle_beta   90.00
_cell.angle_gamma   90.00
#
_symmetry.space_group_name_H-M   'P 1'
#
loop_
_entity.id
_entity.type
_entity.pdbx_description
1 polymer ?
#
loop_
_entity_poly.entity_id
_entity_poly.type
_entity_poly.pdbx_seq_one_letter_code
_entity_poly.pdbx_strand_id
1 'polypeptide(L)'
;MATDVKQIGNLVQQKSDFVRSLFSELDKVIVGQRYMLERMLIGLLANGHILLEGVPGLAKTLAVTVLSRAIDADFRRIQFTPDLLPADLIGTQIYRQSDGQFYTRKGPIFANIILADEINRAPAKVQSA
;
A
#
# COMPACT_ATOMS: atom_id res chain seq x y z
N MET A 1 -14.24 -28.16 -23.14
CA MET A 1 -14.23 -26.75 -23.61
C MET A 1 -12.78 -26.31 -23.69
N ALA A 2 -12.17 -26.36 -24.86
CA ALA A 2 -10.81 -25.89 -25.06
C ALA A 2 -10.88 -24.40 -25.43
N THR A 3 -10.63 -23.53 -24.47
CA THR A 3 -10.49 -22.09 -24.73
C THR A 3 -9.32 -21.92 -25.70
N ASP A 4 -9.57 -21.34 -26.87
CA ASP A 4 -8.53 -21.11 -27.89
C ASP A 4 -7.44 -20.21 -27.31
N VAL A 5 -6.19 -20.70 -27.30
CA VAL A 5 -5.01 -20.01 -26.75
C VAL A 5 -4.88 -18.59 -27.35
N LYS A 6 -5.29 -18.40 -28.61
CA LYS A 6 -5.30 -17.07 -29.24
C LYS A 6 -6.32 -16.12 -28.62
N GLN A 7 -7.50 -16.62 -28.27
CA GLN A 7 -8.54 -15.81 -27.63
C GLN A 7 -8.12 -15.36 -26.23
N ILE A 8 -7.50 -16.26 -25.45
CA ILE A 8 -6.94 -15.91 -24.14
C ILE A 8 -5.83 -14.85 -24.29
N GLY A 9 -4.91 -15.03 -25.25
CA GLY A 9 -3.83 -14.07 -25.49
C GLY A 9 -4.34 -12.66 -25.79
N ASN A 10 -5.36 -12.54 -26.65
CA ASN A 10 -5.98 -11.25 -26.97
C ASN A 10 -6.65 -10.61 -25.75
N LEU A 11 -7.35 -11.40 -24.94
CA LEU A 11 -8.00 -10.92 -23.72
C LEU A 11 -6.96 -10.42 -22.69
N VAL A 12 -5.87 -11.17 -22.50
CA VAL A 12 -4.77 -10.76 -21.60
C VAL A 12 -4.14 -9.46 -22.08
N GLN A 13 -3.90 -9.32 -23.38
CA GLN A 13 -3.34 -8.10 -23.94
C GLN A 13 -4.25 -6.89 -23.63
N GLN A 14 -5.54 -7.00 -23.97
CA GLN A 14 -6.51 -5.93 -23.74
C GLN A 14 -6.65 -5.56 -22.25
N LYS A 15 -6.58 -6.54 -21.36
CA LYS A 15 -6.68 -6.31 -19.90
C LYS A 15 -5.39 -5.82 -19.26
N SER A 16 -4.23 -6.00 -19.91
CA SER A 16 -2.92 -5.59 -19.38
C SER A 16 -2.41 -4.26 -19.94
N ASP A 17 -3.12 -3.63 -20.87
CA ASP A 17 -2.70 -2.37 -21.48
C ASP A 17 -2.47 -1.25 -20.44
N PHE A 18 -3.27 -1.20 -19.36
CA PHE A 18 -3.10 -0.22 -18.29
C PHE A 18 -1.73 -0.30 -17.61
N VAL A 19 -1.10 -1.49 -17.58
CA VAL A 19 0.19 -1.71 -16.92
C VAL A 19 1.27 -0.88 -17.60
N ARG A 20 1.25 -0.80 -18.94
CA ARG A 20 2.22 0.00 -19.71
C ARG A 20 2.05 1.49 -19.43
N SER A 21 0.82 1.97 -19.44
CA SER A 21 0.50 3.36 -19.14
C SER A 21 0.91 3.72 -17.71
N LEU A 22 0.64 2.84 -16.74
CA LEU A 22 1.02 3.03 -15.34
C LEU A 22 2.54 3.16 -15.21
N PHE A 23 3.33 2.21 -15.72
CA PHE A 23 4.79 2.32 -15.67
C PHE A 23 5.34 3.56 -16.36
N SER A 24 4.73 3.98 -17.47
CA SER A 24 5.11 5.22 -18.14
C SER A 24 4.93 6.46 -17.26
N GLU A 25 3.96 6.48 -16.35
CA GLU A 25 3.80 7.58 -15.38
C GLU A 25 4.78 7.44 -14.21
N LEU A 26 4.98 6.23 -13.70
CA LEU A 26 5.91 5.97 -12.59
C LEU A 26 7.36 6.31 -12.96
N ASP A 27 7.78 5.95 -14.18
CA ASP A 27 9.14 6.15 -14.69
C ASP A 27 9.50 7.65 -14.86
N LYS A 28 8.51 8.57 -14.88
CA LYS A 28 8.77 10.03 -14.90
C LYS A 28 9.33 10.56 -13.59
N VAL A 29 9.05 9.88 -12.48
CA VAL A 29 9.44 10.32 -11.13
C VAL A 29 10.48 9.39 -10.51
N ILE A 30 10.35 8.08 -10.78
CA ILE A 30 11.19 7.04 -10.19
C ILE A 30 12.19 6.55 -11.23
N VAL A 31 13.46 6.89 -11.05
CA VAL A 31 14.54 6.51 -11.97
C VAL A 31 15.31 5.31 -11.41
N GLY A 32 15.57 4.30 -12.25
CA GLY A 32 16.46 3.19 -11.93
C GLY A 32 15.91 2.16 -10.92
N GLN A 33 14.62 2.22 -10.57
CA GLN A 33 13.99 1.32 -9.58
C GLN A 33 12.84 0.48 -10.17
N ARG A 34 12.89 0.18 -11.46
CA ARG A 34 11.82 -0.53 -12.17
C ARG A 34 11.47 -1.88 -11.54
N TYR A 35 12.49 -2.63 -11.11
CA TYR A 35 12.30 -3.90 -10.43
C TYR A 35 11.45 -3.81 -9.15
N MET A 36 11.67 -2.77 -8.34
CA MET A 36 10.90 -2.52 -7.13
C MET A 36 9.45 -2.19 -7.48
N LEU A 37 9.22 -1.31 -8.48
CA LEU A 37 7.89 -0.95 -8.94
C LEU A 37 7.11 -2.17 -9.47
N GLU A 38 7.76 -3.03 -10.25
CA GLU A 38 7.15 -4.27 -10.77
C GLU A 38 6.70 -5.21 -9.64
N ARG A 39 7.57 -5.44 -8.65
CA ARG A 39 7.21 -6.26 -7.47
C ARG A 39 6.08 -5.62 -6.66
N MET A 40 6.06 -4.29 -6.53
CA MET A 40 4.98 -3.57 -5.87
C MET A 40 3.64 -3.75 -6.57
N LEU A 41 3.62 -3.62 -7.90
CA LEU A 41 2.41 -3.84 -8.67
C LEU A 41 1.94 -5.29 -8.61
N ILE A 42 2.85 -6.25 -8.66
CA ILE A 42 2.52 -7.68 -8.51
C ILE A 42 1.88 -7.94 -7.15
N GLY A 43 2.48 -7.46 -6.06
CA GLY A 43 1.94 -7.65 -4.72
C GLY A 43 0.56 -7.01 -4.57
N LEU A 44 0.36 -5.81 -5.13
CA LEU A 44 -0.94 -5.14 -5.14
C LEU A 44 -2.01 -5.96 -5.89
N LEU A 45 -1.72 -6.40 -7.12
CA LEU A 45 -2.67 -7.16 -7.94
C LEU A 45 -2.97 -8.55 -7.36
N ALA A 46 -2.03 -9.13 -6.61
CA ALA A 46 -2.19 -10.39 -5.91
C ALA A 46 -2.85 -10.24 -4.53
N ASN A 47 -3.23 -9.03 -4.12
CA ASN A 47 -3.74 -8.72 -2.78
C ASN A 47 -2.79 -9.18 -1.66
N GLY A 48 -1.48 -9.03 -1.88
CA GLY A 48 -0.42 -9.39 -0.96
C GLY A 48 0.20 -8.19 -0.24
N HIS A 49 0.98 -8.47 0.80
CA HIS A 49 1.79 -7.48 1.51
C HIS A 49 3.27 -7.59 1.11
N ILE A 50 3.99 -6.47 1.18
CA ILE A 50 5.38 -6.39 0.72
C ILE A 50 6.24 -5.85 1.85
N LEU A 51 7.31 -6.57 2.14
CA LEU A 51 8.40 -6.10 2.99
C LEU A 51 9.47 -5.42 2.11
N LEU A 52 9.67 -4.11 2.30
CA LEU A 52 10.60 -3.31 1.52
C LEU A 52 11.95 -3.11 2.25
N GLU A 53 12.84 -4.08 2.14
CA GLU A 53 14.19 -3.99 2.70
C GLU A 53 15.18 -3.26 1.78
N GLY A 54 16.25 -2.70 2.37
CA GLY A 54 17.28 -1.96 1.64
C GLY A 54 17.73 -0.72 2.38
N VAL A 55 18.80 -0.09 1.88
CA VAL A 55 19.43 1.06 2.54
C VAL A 55 18.54 2.33 2.50
N PRO A 56 18.68 3.24 3.48
CA PRO A 56 18.01 4.53 3.46
C PRO A 56 18.34 5.32 2.18
N GLY A 57 17.39 6.14 1.71
CA GLY A 57 17.60 7.04 0.57
C GLY A 57 17.32 6.45 -0.82
N LEU A 58 16.94 5.17 -0.94
CA LEU A 58 16.59 4.54 -2.24
C LEU A 58 15.16 4.83 -2.72
N ALA A 59 14.63 6.00 -2.41
CA ALA A 59 13.30 6.45 -2.87
C ALA A 59 12.13 5.48 -2.56
N LYS A 60 12.24 4.57 -1.58
CA LYS A 60 11.18 3.59 -1.25
C LYS A 60 9.85 4.27 -0.93
N THR A 61 9.89 5.26 -0.03
CA THR A 61 8.73 6.07 0.36
C THR A 61 8.14 6.82 -0.83
N LEU A 62 8.99 7.37 -1.69
CA LEU A 62 8.57 8.08 -2.89
C LEU A 62 7.89 7.11 -3.87
N ALA A 63 8.46 5.93 -4.08
CA ALA A 63 7.93 4.93 -5.00
C ALA A 63 6.54 4.45 -4.58
N VAL A 64 6.32 4.17 -3.29
CA VAL A 64 4.98 3.80 -2.78
C VAL A 64 3.99 4.97 -2.91
N THR A 65 4.43 6.19 -2.63
CA THR A 65 3.58 7.41 -2.73
C THR A 65 3.20 7.72 -4.18
N VAL A 66 4.12 7.54 -5.11
CA VAL A 66 3.88 7.79 -6.54
C VAL A 66 2.98 6.70 -7.12
N LEU A 67 3.19 5.43 -6.72
CA LEU A 67 2.31 4.33 -7.10
C LEU A 67 0.88 4.57 -6.63
N SER A 68 0.67 4.93 -5.35
CA SER A 68 -0.68 5.15 -4.82
C SER A 68 -1.41 6.29 -5.54
N ARG A 69 -0.70 7.38 -5.85
CA ARG A 69 -1.26 8.49 -6.64
C ARG A 69 -1.59 8.10 -8.07
N ALA A 70 -0.74 7.30 -8.72
CA ALA A 70 -0.94 6.90 -10.11
C ALA A 70 -2.16 5.99 -10.31
N ILE A 71 -2.64 5.33 -9.26
CA ILE A 71 -3.84 4.48 -9.27
C ILE A 71 -5.02 5.08 -8.51
N ASP A 72 -4.93 6.34 -8.07
CA ASP A 72 -5.95 7.04 -7.28
C ASP A 72 -6.37 6.27 -6.01
N ALA A 73 -5.38 5.80 -5.24
CA ALA A 73 -5.58 5.03 -4.01
C ALA A 73 -5.33 5.88 -2.76
N ASP A 74 -6.18 5.72 -1.74
CA ASP A 74 -5.96 6.30 -0.42
C ASP A 74 -4.63 5.78 0.14
N PHE A 75 -3.76 6.72 0.52
CA PHE A 75 -2.43 6.43 1.04
C PHE A 75 -2.27 6.93 2.47
N ARG A 76 -1.77 6.06 3.35
CA ARG A 76 -1.38 6.43 4.71
C ARG A 76 0.06 5.98 4.98
N ARG A 77 0.90 6.90 5.43
CA ARG A 77 2.21 6.58 6.02
C ARG A 77 2.05 6.51 7.53
N ILE A 78 2.51 5.42 8.12
CA ILE A 78 2.51 5.18 9.56
C ILE A 78 3.95 4.95 9.98
N GLN A 79 4.46 5.82 10.85
CA GLN A 79 5.77 5.66 11.45
C GLN A 79 5.66 4.76 12.68
N PHE A 80 6.34 3.63 12.69
CA PHE A 80 6.35 2.73 13.83
C PHE A 80 7.39 3.22 14.85
N THR A 81 6.95 3.34 16.10
CA THR A 81 7.76 3.81 17.22
C THR A 81 7.61 2.87 18.42
N PRO A 82 8.56 2.86 19.38
CA PRO A 82 8.52 1.95 20.53
C PRO A 82 7.32 2.16 21.46
N ASP A 83 6.75 3.36 21.45
CA ASP A 83 5.62 3.81 22.27
C ASP A 83 4.24 3.62 21.61
N LEU A 84 4.20 3.22 20.34
CA LEU A 84 2.96 3.02 19.62
C LEU A 84 2.11 1.92 20.27
N LEU A 85 0.79 2.11 20.35
CA LEU A 85 -0.16 1.12 20.86
C LEU A 85 -1.00 0.53 19.70
N PRO A 86 -1.53 -0.70 19.83
CA PRO A 86 -2.44 -1.28 18.83
C PRO A 86 -3.65 -0.38 18.50
N ALA A 87 -4.18 0.32 19.52
CA ALA A 87 -5.30 1.24 19.35
C ALA A 87 -4.94 2.46 18.47
N ASP A 88 -3.67 2.83 18.37
CA ASP A 88 -3.22 3.93 17.48
C ASP A 88 -3.26 3.53 16.01
N LEU A 89 -3.23 2.22 15.70
CA LEU A 89 -3.32 1.67 14.34
C LEU A 89 -4.76 1.36 13.94
N ILE A 90 -5.49 0.64 14.80
CA ILE A 90 -6.86 0.17 14.55
C ILE A 90 -7.87 1.30 14.80
N GLY A 91 -7.60 2.16 15.78
CA GLY A 91 -8.51 3.19 16.23
C GLY A 91 -9.13 2.91 17.60
N THR A 92 -9.95 3.85 18.05
CA THR A 92 -10.51 3.86 19.41
C THR A 92 -11.96 4.32 19.42
N GLN A 93 -12.67 4.03 20.51
CA GLN A 93 -13.98 4.63 20.76
C GLN A 93 -13.79 6.00 21.42
N ILE A 94 -14.40 7.02 20.81
CA ILE A 94 -14.42 8.39 21.34
C ILE A 94 -15.81 8.68 21.91
N TYR A 95 -15.86 9.21 23.12
CA TYR A 95 -17.10 9.72 23.69
C TYR A 95 -17.37 11.12 23.12
N ARG A 96 -18.55 11.32 22.54
CA ARG A 96 -18.98 12.61 22.02
C ARG A 96 -20.00 13.22 22.99
N GLN A 97 -19.62 14.34 23.58
CA GLN A 97 -20.43 15.01 24.61
C GLN A 97 -21.73 15.63 24.05
N SER A 98 -21.77 15.97 22.75
CA SER A 98 -22.92 16.65 22.16
C SER A 98 -24.20 15.80 22.14
N ASP A 99 -24.06 14.49 22.04
CA ASP A 99 -25.16 13.52 22.00
C ASP A 99 -25.04 12.43 23.08
N GLY A 100 -23.94 12.44 23.85
CA GLY A 100 -23.70 11.51 24.95
C GLY A 100 -23.41 10.08 24.50
N GLN A 101 -22.96 9.89 23.25
CA GLN A 101 -22.73 8.57 22.65
C GLN A 101 -21.25 8.28 22.42
N PHE A 102 -20.91 6.99 22.33
CA PHE A 102 -19.59 6.52 21.91
C PHE A 102 -19.58 6.27 20.40
N TYR A 103 -18.56 6.79 19.72
CA TYR A 103 -18.33 6.60 18.29
C TYR A 103 -16.98 5.94 18.03
N THR A 104 -16.94 4.99 17.11
CA THR A 104 -15.67 4.40 16.66
C THR A 104 -14.94 5.36 15.73
N ARG A 105 -13.77 5.83 16.16
CA ARG A 105 -12.82 6.56 15.32
C ARG A 105 -11.85 5.56 14.70
N LYS A 106 -11.98 5.35 13.39
CA LYS A 106 -11.06 4.49 12.62
C LYS A 106 -9.63 5.03 12.70
N GLY A 107 -8.68 4.12 12.91
CA GLY A 107 -7.26 4.42 12.91
C GLY A 107 -6.69 4.57 11.49
N PRO A 108 -5.38 4.86 11.37
CA PRO A 108 -4.70 5.08 10.10
C PRO A 108 -4.56 3.82 9.23
N ILE A 109 -4.81 2.62 9.78
CA ILE A 109 -4.77 1.36 9.00
C ILE A 109 -5.91 1.26 7.98
N PHE A 110 -6.92 2.13 8.05
CA PHE A 110 -8.03 2.15 7.09
C PHE A 110 -7.67 3.01 5.87
N ALA A 111 -6.90 2.45 4.95
CA ALA A 111 -6.53 3.03 3.66
C ALA A 111 -6.32 1.91 2.61
N ASN A 112 -6.24 2.27 1.32
CA ASN A 112 -5.96 1.30 0.27
C ASN A 112 -4.50 0.85 0.29
N ILE A 113 -3.57 1.79 0.50
CA ILE A 113 -2.13 1.52 0.59
C ILE A 113 -1.59 2.14 1.88
N ILE A 114 -0.86 1.32 2.64
CA ILE A 114 -0.24 1.72 3.90
C ILE A 114 1.25 1.49 3.81
N LEU A 115 2.03 2.53 4.10
CA LEU A 115 3.46 2.42 4.32
C LEU A 115 3.72 2.37 5.83
N ALA A 116 3.99 1.17 6.33
CA ALA A 116 4.46 0.93 7.70
C ALA A 116 5.98 1.14 7.75
N ASP A 117 6.41 2.35 8.11
CA ASP A 117 7.81 2.74 8.13
C ASP A 117 8.46 2.31 9.46
N GLU A 118 9.67 1.74 9.39
CA GLU A 118 10.42 1.22 10.54
C GLU A 118 9.62 0.26 11.45
N ILE A 119 8.85 -0.66 10.85
CA ILE A 119 7.99 -1.63 11.56
C ILE A 119 8.71 -2.40 12.68
N ASN A 120 10.01 -2.64 12.51
CA ASN A 120 10.89 -3.29 13.46
C ASN A 120 11.12 -2.51 14.76
N ARG A 121 10.76 -1.21 14.84
CA ARG A 121 10.87 -0.38 16.05
C ARG A 121 9.72 -0.56 17.02
N ALA A 122 8.56 -1.05 16.57
CA ALA A 122 7.41 -1.22 17.44
C ALA A 122 7.47 -2.53 18.23
N PRO A 123 6.82 -2.61 19.41
CA PRO A 123 6.68 -3.86 20.16
C PRO A 123 5.96 -4.95 19.36
N ALA A 124 6.24 -6.22 19.65
CA ALA A 124 5.63 -7.36 18.95
C ALA A 124 4.08 -7.32 18.98
N LYS A 125 3.47 -6.86 20.08
CA LYS A 125 2.02 -6.71 20.20
C LYS A 125 1.42 -5.75 19.17
N VAL A 126 2.15 -4.71 18.78
CA VAL A 126 1.72 -3.72 17.78
C VAL A 126 1.88 -4.28 16.38
N GLN A 127 2.97 -5.02 16.14
CA GLN A 127 3.21 -5.68 14.85
C GLN A 127 2.19 -6.80 14.56
N SER A 128 1.65 -7.43 15.62
CA SER A 128 0.67 -8.52 15.53
C SER A 128 -0.78 -8.05 15.40
N ALA A 129 -1.02 -6.75 15.58
CA ALA A 129 -2.34 -6.15 15.70
C ALA A 129 -3.00 -5.85 14.34
#